data_AF-A0A939UV27-F1
#
_entry.id   AF-A0A939UV27-F1
#
_cell.length_a   1.000
_cell.length_b   1.000
_cell.length_c   1.000
_cell.angle_alpha   90.00
_cell.angle_beta   90.00
_cell.angle_gamma   90.00
#
_symmetry.space_group_name_H-M   'P 1'
#
loop_
_entity.id
_entity.type
_entity.pdbx_description
1 polymer ?
#
loop_
_entity_poly.entity_id
_entity_poly.type
_entity_poly.pdbx_seq_one_letter_code
_entity_poly.pdbx_strand_id
1 'polypeptide(L)'
;MRWINIILAALLLLCLAPMPYGYYQVVRFVSMVIFAVMAYRYWTQAQKGLAVTFGALALLFQPIFKVALGRMIWNIVDVVVAIGLIVLVFLYKEKE
;
A
#
# COMPACT_ATOMS: atom_id res chain seq x y z
N MET A 1 14.24 3.34 -0.94
CA MET A 1 12.81 2.90 -0.90
C MET A 1 12.27 2.28 -2.18
N ARG A 2 12.97 2.45 -3.33
CA ARG A 2 12.52 2.00 -4.65
C ARG A 2 12.09 0.53 -4.75
N TRP A 3 12.94 -0.39 -4.27
CA TRP A 3 12.66 -1.83 -4.33
C TRP A 3 11.44 -2.25 -3.51
N ILE A 4 11.23 -1.65 -2.34
CA ILE A 4 10.06 -1.95 -1.48
C ILE A 4 8.76 -1.56 -2.18
N ASN A 5 8.71 -0.38 -2.81
CA ASN A 5 7.53 0.08 -3.54
C ASN A 5 7.22 -0.80 -4.76
N ILE A 6 8.26 -1.25 -5.49
CA ILE A 6 8.12 -2.15 -6.64
C ILE A 6 7.61 -3.53 -6.20
N ILE A 7 8.16 -4.09 -5.12
CA ILE A 7 7.71 -5.36 -4.56
C ILE A 7 6.26 -5.24 -4.07
N LEU A 8 5.88 -4.14 -3.42
CA LEU A 8 4.51 -3.92 -2.96
C LEU A 8 3.53 -3.80 -4.12
N ALA A 9 3.89 -3.04 -5.16
CA ALA A 9 3.06 -2.91 -6.36
C ALA A 9 2.89 -4.27 -7.07
N ALA A 10 3.95 -5.07 -7.17
CA ALA A 10 3.86 -6.43 -7.71
C ALA A 10 2.95 -7.34 -6.86
N LEU A 11 3.05 -7.26 -5.52
CA LEU A 11 2.19 -8.02 -4.61
C LEU A 11 0.70 -7.65 -4.77
N LEU A 12 0.40 -6.35 -4.84
CA LEU A 12 -0.96 -5.83 -5.04
C LEU A 12 -1.53 -6.22 -6.41
N LEU A 13 -0.71 -6.20 -7.47
CA LEU A 13 -1.13 -6.68 -8.79
C LEU A 13 -1.29 -8.20 -8.84
N LEU A 14 -0.53 -8.96 -8.04
CA LEU A 14 -0.70 -10.41 -7.94
C LEU A 14 -2.05 -10.78 -7.31
N CYS A 15 -2.62 -9.92 -6.45
CA CYS A 15 -3.96 -10.08 -5.90
C CYS A 15 -5.08 -9.99 -6.94
N LEU A 16 -4.81 -9.49 -8.16
CA LEU A 16 -5.80 -9.45 -9.25
C LEU A 16 -6.15 -10.85 -9.77
N ALA A 17 -5.25 -11.84 -9.59
CA ALA A 17 -5.52 -13.23 -9.89
C ALA A 17 -6.47 -13.85 -8.83
N PRO A 18 -7.31 -14.84 -9.18
CA PRO A 18 -8.20 -15.52 -8.24
C PRO A 18 -7.39 -16.41 -7.28
N MET A 19 -6.85 -15.81 -6.22
CA MET A 19 -6.12 -16.51 -5.16
C MET A 19 -7.04 -16.93 -4.00
N PRO A 20 -6.62 -17.90 -3.16
CA PRO A 20 -7.38 -18.28 -1.98
C PRO A 20 -7.52 -17.11 -1.00
N TYR A 21 -8.63 -17.05 -0.26
CA TYR A 21 -8.97 -15.92 0.62
C TYR A 21 -7.86 -15.58 1.63
N GLY A 22 -7.16 -16.58 2.16
CA GLY A 22 -6.05 -16.38 3.10
C GLY A 22 -4.88 -15.59 2.51
N TYR A 23 -4.63 -15.69 1.20
CA TYR A 23 -3.57 -14.92 0.54
C TYR A 23 -3.83 -13.41 0.60
N TYR A 24 -5.08 -12.99 0.36
CA TYR A 24 -5.48 -11.58 0.45
C TYR A 24 -5.30 -11.02 1.87
N GLN A 25 -5.57 -11.82 2.91
CA GLN A 25 -5.37 -11.39 4.29
C GLN A 25 -3.88 -11.18 4.60
N VAL A 26 -3.01 -12.07 4.12
CA VAL A 26 -1.55 -11.93 4.27
C VAL A 26 -1.06 -10.69 3.53
N VAL A 27 -1.47 -10.50 2.27
CA VAL A 27 -1.05 -9.33 1.48
C VAL A 27 -1.50 -8.02 2.15
N ARG A 28 -2.73 -7.97 2.68
CA ARG A 28 -3.20 -6.78 3.42
C ARG A 28 -2.37 -6.50 4.66
N PHE A 29 -2.05 -7.52 5.44
CA PHE A 29 -1.17 -7.35 6.61
C PHE A 29 0.20 -6.81 6.22
N VAL A 30 0.82 -7.38 5.19
CA VAL A 30 2.12 -6.92 4.67
C VAL A 30 2.03 -5.48 4.16
N SER A 31 0.99 -5.14 3.38
CA SER A 31 0.75 -3.79 2.89
C SER A 31 0.55 -2.79 4.03
N MET A 32 -0.24 -3.15 5.06
CA MET A 32 -0.43 -2.32 6.26
C MET A 32 0.91 -2.00 6.94
N VAL A 33 1.74 -3.02 7.19
CA VAL A 33 3.04 -2.83 7.86
C VAL A 33 3.94 -1.90 7.03
N ILE A 34 4.00 -2.11 5.71
CA ILE A 34 4.85 -1.29 4.84
C ILE A 34 4.33 0.15 4.78
N PHE A 35 3.01 0.37 4.67
CA PHE A 35 2.44 1.71 4.72
C PHE A 35 2.66 2.42 6.07
N ALA A 36 2.60 1.70 7.18
CA ALA A 36 2.90 2.26 8.50
C ALA A 36 4.36 2.72 8.59
N VAL A 37 5.31 1.93 8.10
CA VAL A 37 6.73 2.29 8.06
C VAL A 37 6.96 3.50 7.13
N MET A 38 6.30 3.54 5.97
CA MET A 38 6.38 4.69 5.05
C MET A 38 5.82 5.96 5.70
N ALA A 39 4.67 5.87 6.38
CA ALA A 39 4.05 6.99 7.08
C ALA A 39 5.01 7.59 8.11
N TYR A 40 5.65 6.74 8.92
CA TYR A 40 6.63 7.17 9.92
C TYR A 40 7.84 7.85 9.26
N ARG A 41 8.38 7.27 8.17
CA ARG A 41 9.51 7.88 7.46
C ARG A 41 9.16 9.24 6.85
N TYR A 42 8.02 9.38 6.18
CA TYR A 42 7.61 10.68 5.63
C TYR A 42 7.31 11.71 6.72
N TRP A 43 6.84 11.27 7.90
CA TRP A 43 6.69 12.15 9.06
C TRP A 43 8.04 12.71 9.51
N THR A 44 9.06 11.85 9.63
CA THR A 44 10.43 12.28 10.00
C THR A 44 11.08 13.18 8.94
N GLN A 45 10.74 13.03 7.66
CA GLN A 45 11.23 13.89 6.57
C GLN A 45 10.43 15.19 6.38
N ALA A 46 9.60 15.57 7.36
CA ALA A 46 8.72 16.74 7.32
C ALA A 46 7.71 16.77 6.14
N GLN A 47 7.54 15.66 5.43
CA GLN A 47 6.58 15.48 4.34
C GLN A 47 5.21 15.08 4.90
N LYS A 48 4.61 15.99 5.67
CA LYS A 48 3.37 15.73 6.43
C LYS A 48 2.23 15.23 5.54
N GLY A 49 2.11 15.73 4.31
CA GLY A 49 1.09 15.29 3.35
C GLY A 49 1.20 13.80 3.03
N LEU A 50 2.39 13.36 2.61
CA LEU A 50 2.64 11.94 2.31
C LEU A 50 2.52 11.07 3.57
N ALA A 51 2.98 11.55 4.72
CA ALA A 51 2.86 10.84 5.99
C ALA A 51 1.39 10.52 6.34
N VAL A 52 0.51 11.51 6.20
CA VAL A 52 -0.94 11.32 6.42
C VAL A 52 -1.54 10.38 5.38
N THR A 53 -1.11 10.48 4.12
CA THR A 53 -1.62 9.63 3.03
C THR A 53 -1.28 8.15 3.28
N PHE A 54 -0.02 7.86 3.62
CA PHE A 54 0.43 6.51 3.95
C PHE A 54 -0.16 6.01 5.27
N GLY A 55 -0.40 6.88 6.26
CA GLY A 55 -1.11 6.53 7.49
C GLY A 55 -2.56 6.11 7.20
N ALA A 56 -3.27 6.86 6.34
CA ALA A 56 -4.61 6.50 5.91
C ALA A 56 -4.64 5.18 5.12
N LEU A 57 -3.67 4.94 4.25
CA LEU A 57 -3.52 3.66 3.54
C LEU A 57 -3.26 2.49 4.50
N ALA A 58 -2.41 2.67 5.51
CA ALA A 58 -2.18 1.65 6.53
C ALA A 58 -3.49 1.29 7.26
N LEU A 59 -4.31 2.28 7.60
CA LEU A 59 -5.62 2.08 8.22
C LEU A 59 -6.63 1.43 7.27
N LEU A 60 -6.57 1.72 5.97
CA LEU A 60 -7.43 1.10 4.97
C LEU A 60 -7.09 -0.38 4.80
N PHE A 61 -5.80 -0.73 4.71
CA PHE A 61 -5.31 -2.09 4.50
C PHE A 61 -5.21 -2.93 5.77
N GLN A 62 -5.61 -2.40 6.92
CA GLN A 62 -5.54 -3.16 8.16
C GLN A 62 -6.40 -4.45 8.09
N PRO A 63 -5.92 -5.58 8.62
CA PRO A 63 -6.71 -6.82 8.69
C PRO A 63 -7.51 -6.94 9.99
N ILE A 64 -7.40 -5.98 10.92
CA ILE A 64 -8.04 -6.02 12.25
C ILE A 64 -9.54 -5.69 12.13
N PHE A 65 -9.88 -4.61 11.43
CA PHE A 65 -11.27 -4.29 11.11
C PHE A 65 -11.64 -4.84 9.73
N LYS A 66 -12.64 -5.74 9.69
CA LYS A 66 -13.20 -6.24 8.42
C LYS A 66 -13.93 -5.12 7.69
N VAL A 67 -13.21 -4.45 6.80
CA VAL A 67 -13.79 -3.55 5.81
C VAL A 67 -14.38 -4.39 4.67
N ALA A 68 -15.68 -4.66 4.77
CA ALA A 68 -16.44 -5.46 3.81
C ALA A 68 -16.77 -4.70 2.51
N LEU A 69 -15.76 -4.07 1.91
CA LEU A 69 -15.84 -3.62 0.53
C LEU A 69 -15.86 -4.90 -0.34
N GLY A 70 -16.77 -5.03 -1.28
CA GLY A 70 -16.84 -6.21 -2.15
C GLY A 70 -15.52 -6.44 -2.90
N ARG A 71 -15.29 -7.67 -3.41
CA ARG A 71 -14.05 -8.03 -4.14
C ARG A 71 -13.71 -7.04 -5.27
N MET A 72 -14.72 -6.60 -6.02
CA MET A 72 -14.54 -5.62 -7.10
C MET A 72 -13.96 -4.29 -6.60
N ILE A 73 -14.45 -3.77 -5.48
CA ILE A 73 -13.98 -2.49 -4.92
C ILE A 73 -12.54 -2.64 -4.43
N TRP A 74 -12.21 -3.74 -3.75
CA TRP A 74 -10.84 -4.00 -3.33
C TRP A 74 -9.86 -4.11 -4.49
N ASN A 75 -10.24 -4.75 -5.59
CA ASN A 75 -9.38 -4.79 -6.78
C ASN A 75 -9.13 -3.39 -7.33
N ILE A 76 -10.14 -2.51 -7.35
CA ILE A 76 -9.98 -1.12 -7.78
C ILE A 76 -9.03 -0.38 -6.83
N VAL A 77 -9.22 -0.53 -5.52
CA VAL A 77 -8.33 0.07 -4.51
C VAL A 77 -6.89 -0.41 -4.70
N ASP A 78 -6.67 -1.71 -4.86
CA ASP A 78 -5.34 -2.29 -5.03
C ASP A 78 -4.65 -1.75 -6.30
N VAL A 79 -5.39 -1.62 -7.41
CA VAL A 79 -4.87 -1.04 -8.65
C VAL A 79 -4.52 0.45 -8.49
N VAL A 80 -5.42 1.24 -7.90
CA VAL A 80 -5.18 2.68 -7.68
C VAL A 80 -3.97 2.90 -6.78
N VAL A 81 -3.83 2.11 -5.71
CA VAL A 81 -2.71 2.18 -4.78
C VAL A 81 -1.40 1.72 -5.45
N ALA A 82 -1.44 0.66 -6.25
CA ALA A 82 -0.28 0.22 -7.02
C ALA A 82 0.21 1.31 -7.99
N ILE A 83 -0.72 1.97 -8.72
CA ILE A 83 -0.38 3.10 -9.59
C ILE A 83 0.22 4.26 -8.79
N GLY A 84 -0.39 4.62 -7.65
CA GLY A 84 0.11 5.67 -6.77
C GLY A 84 1.53 5.41 -6.29
N LEU A 85 1.85 4.16 -5.93
CA LEU A 85 3.21 3.75 -5.53
C LEU A 85 4.21 3.84 -6.68
N ILE A 86 3.82 3.43 -7.89
CA ILE A 86 4.67 3.54 -9.09
C ILE A 86 4.96 5.01 -9.37
N VAL A 87 3.93 5.87 -9.37
CA VAL A 87 4.10 7.31 -9.58
C VAL A 87 5.00 7.92 -8.51
N LEU A 88 4.85 7.52 -7.24
CA LEU A 88 5.71 7.97 -6.15
C LEU A 88 7.17 7.57 -6.37
N VAL A 89 7.45 6.39 -6.92
CA VAL A 89 8.81 5.94 -7.27
C VAL A 89 9.46 6.80 -8.36
N PHE A 90 8.67 7.34 -9.28
CA PHE A 90 9.15 8.22 -10.35
C PHE A 90 9.24 9.69 -9.93
N LEU A 91 8.25 10.21 -9.21
CA LEU A 91 8.22 11.60 -8.74
C LEU A 91 9.13 11.86 -7.55
N TYR A 92 9.14 10.93 -6.58
CA TYR A 92 10.00 11.00 -5.42
C TYR A 92 11.29 10.25 -5.72
N LYS A 93 12.16 10.88 -6.52
CA LYS A 93 13.57 10.52 -6.59
C LYS A 93 14.16 10.86 -5.23
N GLU A 94 14.19 9.87 -4.33
CA GLU A 94 14.84 9.98 -3.03
C GLU A 94 16.21 10.61 -3.28
N LYS A 95 16.40 11.82 -2.74
CA LYS A 95 17.68 12.51 -2.72
C LYS A 95 18.55 11.60 -1.84
N GLU A 96 19.37 10.77 -2.49
CA GLU A 96 20.37 9.94 -1.81
C GLU A 96 21.20 10.79 -0.83
#